data_AF-A0A382DG49-F1
#
_entry.id   AF-A0A382DG49-F1
#
_cell.length_a   1.000
_cell.length_b   1.000
_cell.length_c   1.000
_cell.angle_alpha   90.00
_cell.angle_beta   90.00
_cell.angle_gamma   90.00
#
_symmetry.space_group_name_H-M   'P 1'
#
loop_
_entity.id
_entity.type
_entity.pdbx_description
1 polymer ?
#
loop_
_entity_poly.entity_id
_entity_poly.type
_entity_poly.pdbx_seq_one_letter_code
_entity_poly.pdbx_strand_id
1 'polypeptide(L)'
;MLNKFLAELFTGKPSKALSILEDIPLESSIPNEVLTMLRLAIFKPEQSYLSYQKILNIWSKWGQPPLKPSSTKLKILFLSDFTADHFSPMIKLFCAAQGVEAEVILPGFDSIEQTALDPSSSMYECEPDIISLIFSEYWLQKYIGNSSLVEQSDLESAQNTLSNLVAAIKSNCSADILIGNLPGRAFTLPSGTVSLDKMMGWNLAVNKFNHWLGNIAGDRLHIIDIAEAIFASGGR
;
A
#
# COMPACT_ATOMS: atom_id res chain seq x y z
N MET A 1 33.07 9.79 4.21
CA MET A 1 31.83 9.85 3.40
C MET A 1 30.59 9.68 4.28
N LEU A 2 30.44 8.54 4.96
CA LEU A 2 29.33 8.26 5.88
C LEU A 2 29.06 9.39 6.90
N ASN A 3 30.08 9.89 7.61
CA ASN A 3 29.90 10.98 8.57
C ASN A 3 29.29 12.26 7.96
N LYS A 4 29.68 12.59 6.72
CA LYS A 4 29.14 13.74 5.98
C LYS A 4 27.68 13.49 5.58
N PHE A 5 27.37 12.28 5.10
CA PHE A 5 26.01 11.86 4.80
C PHE A 5 25.10 11.96 6.03
N LEU A 6 25.52 11.39 7.17
CA LEU A 6 24.75 11.42 8.42
C LEU A 6 24.52 12.86 8.88
N ALA A 7 25.55 13.71 8.83
CA ALA A 7 25.42 15.12 9.18
C ALA A 7 24.35 15.83 8.33
N GLU A 8 24.37 15.66 7.00
CA GLU A 8 23.37 16.27 6.11
C GLU A 8 21.96 15.67 6.32
N LEU A 9 21.85 14.35 6.51
CA LEU A 9 20.58 13.66 6.70
C LEU A 9 19.87 14.09 8.00
N PHE A 10 20.61 14.22 9.10
CA PHE A 10 20.06 14.58 10.41
C PHE A 10 19.95 16.08 10.66
N THR A 11 20.65 16.92 9.88
CA THR A 11 20.47 18.39 9.92
C THR A 11 19.33 18.89 9.01
N GLY A 12 18.48 17.98 8.52
CA GLY A 12 17.31 18.32 7.72
C GLY A 12 17.63 18.71 6.27
N LYS A 13 18.76 18.24 5.72
CA LYS A 13 19.18 18.48 4.33
C LYS A 13 19.20 17.18 3.52
N PRO A 14 18.06 16.46 3.41
CA PRO A 14 18.01 15.14 2.79
C PRO A 14 18.50 15.17 1.34
N SER A 15 18.18 16.22 0.57
CA SER A 15 18.65 16.34 -0.82
C SER A 15 20.18 16.34 -0.95
N LYS A 16 20.89 16.99 -0.01
CA LYS A 16 22.36 17.00 0.02
C LYS A 16 22.92 15.64 0.43
N ALA A 17 22.29 14.98 1.40
CA ALA A 17 22.65 13.63 1.81
C ALA A 17 22.51 12.65 0.62
N LEU A 18 21.40 12.72 -0.12
CA LEU A 18 21.17 11.87 -1.29
C LEU A 18 22.15 12.16 -2.43
N SER A 19 22.57 13.41 -2.63
CA SER A 19 23.63 13.72 -3.60
C SER A 19 24.97 13.06 -3.23
N ILE A 20 25.35 13.04 -1.95
CA ILE A 20 26.56 12.33 -1.50
C ILE A 20 26.50 10.85 -1.86
N LEU A 21 25.32 10.22 -1.74
CA LEU A 21 25.11 8.82 -2.06
C LEU A 21 25.12 8.55 -3.57
N GLU A 22 24.56 9.47 -4.36
CA GLU A 22 24.47 9.41 -5.82
C GLU A 22 25.84 9.53 -6.50
N ASP A 23 26.71 10.40 -5.96
CA ASP A 23 28.07 10.68 -6.46
C ASP A 23 29.06 9.52 -6.24
N ILE A 24 28.66 8.48 -5.49
CA ILE A 24 29.51 7.30 -5.27
C ILE A 24 29.65 6.54 -6.61
N PRO A 25 30.90 6.28 -7.06
CA PRO A 25 31.14 5.52 -8.29
C PRO A 25 30.70 4.06 -8.11
N LEU A 26 30.26 3.46 -9.21
CA LEU A 26 29.97 2.02 -9.22
C LEU A 26 31.29 1.25 -9.15
N GLU A 27 31.41 0.39 -8.15
CA GLU A 27 32.53 -0.52 -7.95
C GLU A 27 32.09 -1.96 -8.18
N SER A 28 33.04 -2.90 -8.31
CA SER A 28 32.75 -4.33 -8.52
C SER A 28 32.03 -4.98 -7.32
N SER A 29 32.20 -4.43 -6.12
CA SER A 29 31.51 -4.83 -4.90
C SER A 29 30.82 -3.64 -4.26
N ILE A 30 29.60 -3.82 -3.77
CA ILE A 30 28.83 -2.76 -3.12
C ILE A 30 29.40 -2.52 -1.71
N PRO A 31 29.87 -1.31 -1.38
CA PRO A 31 30.37 -1.02 -0.04
C PRO A 31 29.26 -1.13 1.01
N ASN A 32 29.56 -1.68 2.18
CA ASN A 32 28.60 -1.82 3.29
C ASN A 32 28.04 -0.47 3.75
N GLU A 33 28.83 0.58 3.63
CA GLU A 33 28.43 1.96 3.91
C GLU A 33 27.30 2.40 2.98
N VAL A 34 27.31 2.01 1.71
CA VAL A 34 26.25 2.36 0.74
C VAL A 34 24.94 1.71 1.15
N LEU A 35 24.95 0.42 1.49
CA LEU A 35 23.77 -0.31 1.96
C LEU A 35 23.21 0.33 3.25
N THR A 36 24.09 0.71 4.17
CA THR A 36 23.74 1.38 5.42
C THR A 36 23.11 2.75 5.16
N MET A 37 23.73 3.57 4.31
CA MET A 37 23.23 4.91 3.97
C MET A 37 21.89 4.84 3.24
N LEU A 38 21.70 3.90 2.30
CA LEU A 38 20.41 3.65 1.64
C LEU A 38 19.32 3.33 2.66
N ARG A 39 19.60 2.39 3.58
CA ARG A 39 18.64 1.97 4.58
C ARG A 39 18.27 3.11 5.54
N LEU A 40 19.24 3.91 5.97
CA LEU A 40 19.00 5.11 6.78
C LEU A 40 18.21 6.18 6.02
N ALA A 41 18.49 6.36 4.74
CA ALA A 41 17.73 7.27 3.89
C ALA A 41 16.26 6.80 3.77
N ILE A 42 16.00 5.51 3.56
CA ILE A 42 14.62 4.98 3.44
C ILE A 42 13.80 5.22 4.72
N PHE A 43 14.41 5.02 5.90
CA PHE A 43 13.70 5.20 7.18
C PHE A 43 13.69 6.63 7.72
N LYS A 44 14.22 7.61 6.98
CA LYS A 44 14.13 9.00 7.40
C LYS A 44 12.67 9.47 7.27
N PRO A 45 12.01 9.89 8.37
CA PRO A 45 10.61 10.33 8.31
C PRO A 45 10.46 11.63 7.51
N GLU A 46 9.20 11.94 7.15
CA GLU A 46 8.77 13.20 6.52
C GLU A 46 9.46 13.52 5.19
N GLN A 47 9.85 12.49 4.45
CA GLN A 47 10.38 12.66 3.11
C GLN A 47 9.27 12.80 2.08
N SER A 48 9.52 13.67 1.09
CA SER A 48 8.65 13.79 -0.07
C SER A 48 8.75 12.55 -0.97
N TYR A 49 7.70 12.29 -1.76
CA TYR A 49 7.71 11.25 -2.79
C TYR A 49 8.94 11.35 -3.73
N LEU A 50 9.31 12.58 -4.13
CA LEU A 50 10.49 12.81 -4.98
C LEU A 50 11.80 12.36 -4.31
N SER A 51 11.89 12.44 -2.99
CA SER A 51 13.06 11.96 -2.23
C SER A 51 13.13 10.43 -2.31
N TYR A 52 12.00 9.74 -2.12
CA TYR A 52 11.94 8.28 -2.29
C TYR A 52 12.21 7.84 -3.73
N GLN A 53 11.74 8.60 -4.72
CA GLN A 53 12.06 8.33 -6.12
C GLN A 53 13.58 8.47 -6.38
N LYS A 54 14.23 9.47 -5.77
CA LYS A 54 15.69 9.60 -5.84
C LYS A 54 16.40 8.43 -5.16
N ILE A 55 15.94 8.01 -3.99
CA ILE A 55 16.48 6.82 -3.29
C ILE A 55 16.31 5.57 -4.15
N LEU A 56 15.13 5.37 -4.75
CA LEU A 56 14.84 4.25 -5.65
C LEU A 56 15.79 4.22 -6.85
N ASN A 57 16.06 5.38 -7.46
CA ASN A 57 16.99 5.49 -8.59
C ASN A 57 18.41 5.11 -8.16
N ILE A 58 18.86 5.56 -6.98
CA ILE A 58 20.18 5.21 -6.45
C ILE A 58 20.26 3.71 -6.14
N TRP A 59 19.25 3.15 -5.46
CA TRP A 59 19.19 1.71 -5.18
C TRP A 59 19.16 0.88 -6.47
N SER A 60 18.43 1.32 -7.49
CA SER A 60 18.36 0.67 -8.80
C SER A 60 19.68 0.77 -9.57
N LYS A 61 20.41 1.90 -9.47
CA LYS A 61 21.77 2.06 -10.04
C LYS A 61 22.73 0.98 -9.50
N TRP A 62 22.55 0.56 -8.24
CA TRP A 62 23.32 -0.50 -7.59
C TRP A 62 22.79 -1.92 -7.86
N GLY A 63 21.78 -2.09 -8.73
CA GLY A 63 21.20 -3.39 -9.07
C GLY A 63 20.20 -3.92 -8.06
N GLN A 64 19.56 -3.05 -7.27
CA GLN A 64 18.56 -3.41 -6.25
C GLN A 64 19.07 -4.42 -5.20
N PRO A 65 20.23 -4.18 -4.58
CA PRO A 65 20.82 -5.12 -3.64
C PRO A 65 19.96 -5.30 -2.38
N PRO A 66 20.04 -6.46 -1.70
CA PRO A 66 19.47 -6.63 -0.38
C PRO A 66 20.12 -5.63 0.60
N LEU A 67 19.31 -4.96 1.42
CA LEU A 67 19.80 -3.96 2.39
C LEU A 67 20.05 -4.54 3.79
N LYS A 68 19.84 -5.86 3.96
CA LYS A 68 20.23 -6.63 5.15
C LYS A 68 20.95 -7.92 4.72
N PRO A 69 21.87 -8.46 5.53
CA PRO A 69 22.65 -9.66 5.18
C PRO A 69 21.82 -10.93 4.93
N SER A 70 20.69 -11.08 5.62
CA SER A 70 19.75 -12.18 5.45
C SER A 70 18.41 -11.63 4.97
N SER A 71 18.03 -11.93 3.74
CA SER A 71 16.71 -11.59 3.19
C SER A 71 15.75 -12.77 3.24
N THR A 72 14.51 -12.50 3.63
CA THR A 72 13.38 -13.42 3.42
C THR A 72 12.74 -13.10 2.08
N LYS A 73 12.55 -14.10 1.23
CA LYS A 73 11.85 -13.93 -0.04
C LYS A 73 10.36 -14.00 0.21
N LEU A 74 9.62 -13.03 -0.32
CA LEU A 74 8.15 -13.02 -0.26
C LEU A 74 7.58 -12.62 -1.61
N LYS A 75 6.52 -13.29 -2.03
CA LYS A 75 5.72 -12.95 -3.20
C LYS A 75 4.48 -12.21 -2.76
N ILE A 76 4.33 -10.98 -3.24
CA ILE A 76 3.24 -10.08 -2.90
C ILE A 76 2.42 -9.85 -4.16
N LEU A 77 1.18 -10.30 -4.15
CA LEU A 77 0.20 -9.91 -5.16
C LEU A 77 -0.46 -8.61 -4.71
N PHE A 78 -0.34 -7.55 -5.51
CA PHE A 78 -0.94 -6.25 -5.21
C PHE A 78 -2.10 -5.99 -6.17
N LEU A 79 -3.31 -5.86 -5.61
CA LEU A 79 -4.56 -5.70 -6.33
C LEU A 79 -5.16 -4.33 -6.01
N SER A 80 -5.48 -3.57 -7.05
CA SER A 80 -6.10 -2.24 -6.94
C SER A 80 -7.06 -1.94 -8.08
N ASP A 81 -8.03 -1.06 -7.83
CA ASP A 81 -8.96 -0.49 -8.82
C ASP A 81 -8.44 0.82 -9.45
N PHE A 82 -7.20 1.20 -9.12
CA PHE A 82 -6.50 2.37 -9.66
C PHE A 82 -5.11 1.98 -10.19
N THR A 83 -4.50 2.87 -10.97
CA THR A 83 -3.14 2.70 -11.51
C THR A 83 -2.11 2.61 -10.37
N ALA A 84 -1.46 1.44 -10.25
CA ALA A 84 -0.56 1.15 -9.14
C ALA A 84 0.88 0.82 -9.55
N ASP A 85 1.27 1.09 -10.80
CA ASP A 85 2.61 0.78 -11.34
C ASP A 85 3.75 1.36 -10.48
N HIS A 86 3.53 2.51 -9.85
CA HIS A 86 4.51 3.16 -8.98
C HIS A 86 4.63 2.51 -7.59
N PHE A 87 3.66 1.70 -7.16
CA PHE A 87 3.70 1.03 -5.85
C PHE A 87 4.68 -0.14 -5.85
N SER A 88 4.73 -0.96 -6.91
CA SER A 88 5.63 -2.12 -6.97
C SER A 88 7.09 -1.78 -6.63
N PRO A 89 7.75 -0.80 -7.27
CA PRO A 89 9.13 -0.46 -6.92
C PRO A 89 9.26 0.13 -5.51
N MET A 90 8.25 0.85 -5.00
CA MET A 90 8.29 1.40 -3.65
C MET A 90 8.13 0.31 -2.58
N ILE A 91 7.20 -0.62 -2.76
CA ILE A 91 7.01 -1.79 -1.88
C ILE A 91 8.33 -2.56 -1.81
N LYS A 92 8.95 -2.85 -2.97
CA LYS A 92 10.25 -3.53 -3.03
C LYS A 92 11.34 -2.80 -2.26
N LEU A 93 11.43 -1.47 -2.42
CA LEU A 93 12.42 -0.64 -1.72
C LEU A 93 12.26 -0.72 -0.19
N PHE A 94 11.03 -0.56 0.31
CA PHE A 94 10.76 -0.63 1.76
C PHE A 94 10.90 -2.04 2.32
N CYS A 95 10.50 -3.08 1.58
CA CYS A 95 10.75 -4.47 1.92
C CYS A 95 12.25 -4.76 2.03
N ALA A 96 13.05 -4.32 1.04
CA ALA A 96 14.50 -4.51 1.05
C ALA A 96 15.14 -3.89 2.30
N ALA A 97 14.70 -2.69 2.69
CA ALA A 97 15.15 -2.00 3.90
C ALA A 97 14.82 -2.76 5.19
N GLN A 98 13.77 -3.58 5.17
CA GLN A 98 13.39 -4.49 6.25
C GLN A 98 14.04 -5.86 6.18
N GLY A 99 14.79 -6.18 5.12
CA GLY A 99 15.36 -7.51 4.89
C GLY A 99 14.38 -8.47 4.25
N VAL A 100 13.45 -7.97 3.44
CA VAL A 100 12.55 -8.76 2.62
C VAL A 100 12.89 -8.53 1.15
N GLU A 101 13.18 -9.60 0.43
CA GLU A 101 13.32 -9.60 -1.02
C GLU A 101 11.94 -9.86 -1.62
N ALA A 102 11.23 -8.79 -1.96
CA ALA A 102 9.85 -8.87 -2.41
C ALA A 102 9.76 -9.04 -3.94
N GLU A 103 9.07 -10.08 -4.38
CA GLU A 103 8.53 -10.18 -5.73
C GLU A 103 7.11 -9.59 -5.72
N VAL A 104 6.93 -8.40 -6.31
CA VAL A 104 5.62 -7.75 -6.35
C VAL A 104 4.99 -7.96 -7.72
N ILE A 105 3.85 -8.63 -7.74
CA ILE A 105 3.04 -8.94 -8.93
C ILE A 105 1.87 -7.96 -8.96
N LEU A 106 1.71 -7.27 -10.07
CA LEU A 106 0.59 -6.37 -10.37
C LEU A 106 -0.18 -6.95 -11.55
N PRO A 107 -1.36 -7.55 -11.35
CA PRO A 107 -2.25 -7.85 -12.46
C PRO A 107 -2.83 -6.55 -13.03
N GLY A 108 -3.34 -6.61 -14.25
CA GLY A 108 -3.87 -5.45 -14.96
C GLY A 108 -4.98 -4.70 -14.20
N PHE A 109 -5.19 -3.43 -14.57
CA PHE A 109 -6.18 -2.52 -13.98
C PHE A 109 -7.61 -3.10 -13.87
N ASP A 110 -8.31 -2.78 -12.78
CA ASP A 110 -9.75 -3.08 -12.52
C ASP A 110 -10.13 -4.56 -12.64
N SER A 111 -9.22 -5.45 -12.21
CA SER A 111 -9.39 -6.90 -12.33
C SER A 111 -9.69 -7.61 -10.99
N ILE A 112 -9.85 -6.88 -9.88
CA ILE A 112 -9.89 -7.47 -8.52
C ILE A 112 -10.95 -8.58 -8.42
N GLU A 113 -12.21 -8.26 -8.72
CA GLU A 113 -13.31 -9.22 -8.60
C GLU A 113 -13.18 -10.34 -9.63
N GLN A 114 -12.79 -10.02 -10.87
CA GLN A 114 -12.66 -11.01 -11.93
C GLN A 114 -11.57 -12.03 -11.62
N THR A 115 -10.41 -11.56 -11.14
CA THR A 115 -9.24 -12.39 -10.88
C THR A 115 -9.41 -13.20 -9.60
N ALA A 116 -10.00 -12.64 -8.54
CA ALA A 116 -10.16 -13.35 -7.28
C ALA A 116 -11.33 -14.36 -7.29
N LEU A 117 -12.41 -14.10 -8.03
CA LEU A 117 -13.57 -15.01 -8.08
C LEU A 117 -13.38 -16.19 -9.01
N ASP A 118 -12.41 -16.15 -9.92
CA ASP A 118 -12.02 -17.28 -10.78
C ASP A 118 -10.94 -18.13 -10.10
N PRO A 119 -11.25 -19.36 -9.63
CA PRO A 119 -10.27 -20.25 -8.99
C PRO A 119 -9.12 -20.68 -9.92
N SER A 120 -9.32 -20.57 -11.24
CA SER A 120 -8.33 -20.89 -12.26
C SER A 120 -7.50 -19.68 -12.70
N SER A 121 -7.64 -18.56 -12.02
CA SER A 121 -6.89 -17.35 -12.37
C SER A 121 -5.40 -17.49 -12.07
N SER A 122 -4.59 -16.77 -12.85
CA SER A 122 -3.13 -16.70 -12.67
C SER A 122 -2.71 -16.14 -11.29
N MET A 123 -3.62 -15.48 -10.58
CA MET A 123 -3.42 -15.04 -9.20
C MET A 123 -3.17 -16.21 -8.26
N TYR A 124 -3.87 -17.33 -8.44
CA TYR A 124 -3.69 -18.50 -7.57
C TYR A 124 -2.51 -19.36 -8.02
N GLU A 125 -2.27 -19.47 -9.33
CA GLU A 125 -1.13 -20.20 -9.89
C GLU A 125 0.22 -19.64 -9.42
N CYS A 126 0.29 -18.33 -9.18
CA CYS A 126 1.53 -17.70 -8.74
C CYS A 126 1.87 -18.00 -7.27
N GLU A 127 1.00 -18.64 -6.48
CA GLU A 127 1.24 -18.99 -5.06
C GLU A 127 1.82 -17.79 -4.25
N PRO A 128 1.06 -16.69 -4.09
CA PRO A 128 1.54 -15.55 -3.33
C PRO A 128 1.62 -15.88 -1.83
N ASP A 129 2.57 -15.25 -1.13
CA ASP A 129 2.63 -15.29 0.33
C ASP A 129 1.68 -14.24 0.93
N ILE A 130 1.52 -13.11 0.24
CA ILE A 130 0.68 -11.98 0.66
C ILE A 130 -0.17 -11.51 -0.51
N ILE A 131 -1.45 -11.25 -0.26
CA ILE A 131 -2.37 -10.58 -1.20
C ILE A 131 -2.79 -9.25 -0.59
N SER A 132 -2.41 -8.14 -1.21
CA SER A 132 -2.79 -6.79 -0.80
C SER A 132 -3.94 -6.29 -1.66
N LEU A 133 -5.09 -6.01 -1.05
CA LEU A 133 -6.28 -5.42 -1.66
C LEU A 133 -6.37 -3.94 -1.26
N ILE A 134 -6.11 -3.04 -2.19
CA ILE A 134 -6.19 -1.59 -1.96
C ILE A 134 -7.25 -1.00 -2.87
N PHE A 135 -8.35 -0.54 -2.26
CA PHE A 135 -9.48 0.04 -2.95
C PHE A 135 -9.42 1.57 -2.90
N SER A 136 -9.82 2.22 -3.98
CA SER A 136 -10.08 3.66 -4.00
C SER A 136 -11.51 3.98 -3.56
N GLU A 137 -11.81 5.27 -3.41
CA GLU A 137 -13.18 5.72 -3.20
C GLU A 137 -14.13 5.25 -4.32
N TYR A 138 -13.62 5.12 -5.55
CA TYR A 138 -14.42 4.73 -6.72
C TYR A 138 -14.99 3.31 -6.57
N TRP A 139 -14.22 2.36 -6.04
CA TRP A 139 -14.71 1.01 -5.75
C TRP A 139 -15.97 1.06 -4.89
N LEU A 140 -15.94 1.81 -3.79
CA LEU A 140 -17.10 1.92 -2.89
C LEU A 140 -18.28 2.63 -3.58
N GLN A 141 -18.01 3.67 -4.38
CA GLN A 141 -19.03 4.36 -5.19
C GLN A 141 -19.78 3.45 -6.16
N LYS A 142 -19.17 2.37 -6.67
CA LYS A 142 -19.87 1.38 -7.52
C LYS A 142 -21.06 0.75 -6.79
N TYR A 143 -21.02 0.66 -5.46
CA TYR A 143 -22.06 0.02 -4.64
C TYR A 143 -23.00 1.01 -3.97
N ILE A 144 -22.46 2.07 -3.37
CA ILE A 144 -23.25 3.04 -2.58
C ILE A 144 -23.57 4.35 -3.33
N GLY A 145 -23.25 4.41 -4.63
CA GLY A 145 -23.53 5.55 -5.50
C GLY A 145 -22.63 6.76 -5.28
N ASN A 146 -23.06 7.92 -5.78
CA ASN A 146 -22.35 9.20 -5.61
C ASN A 146 -23.24 10.30 -4.99
N SER A 147 -24.35 9.91 -4.38
CA SER A 147 -25.29 10.83 -3.74
C SER A 147 -24.80 11.29 -2.37
N SER A 148 -25.39 12.41 -1.91
CA SER A 148 -25.17 12.95 -0.57
C SER A 148 -25.66 12.00 0.54
N LEU A 149 -26.70 11.21 0.25
CA LEU A 149 -27.23 10.18 1.13
C LEU A 149 -26.99 8.80 0.51
N VAL A 150 -26.71 7.84 1.37
CA VAL A 150 -26.43 6.44 1.06
C VAL A 150 -27.48 5.59 1.74
N GLU A 151 -28.07 4.64 1.02
CA GLU A 151 -28.98 3.66 1.62
C GLU A 151 -28.19 2.63 2.44
N GLN A 152 -28.73 2.20 3.57
CA GLN A 152 -28.07 1.20 4.40
C GLN A 152 -27.90 -0.14 3.67
N SER A 153 -28.88 -0.54 2.85
CA SER A 153 -28.83 -1.76 2.03
C SER A 153 -27.68 -1.75 1.01
N ASP A 154 -27.34 -0.58 0.48
CA ASP A 154 -26.24 -0.45 -0.48
C ASP A 154 -24.89 -0.67 0.22
N LEU A 155 -24.75 -0.10 1.43
CA LEU A 155 -23.55 -0.30 2.25
C LEU A 155 -23.39 -1.78 2.63
N GLU A 156 -24.47 -2.44 3.04
CA GLU A 156 -24.49 -3.87 3.33
C GLU A 156 -24.12 -4.70 2.08
N SER A 157 -24.55 -4.27 0.89
CA SER A 157 -24.18 -4.93 -0.37
C SER A 157 -22.69 -4.84 -0.68
N ALA A 158 -22.07 -3.67 -0.42
CA ALA A 158 -20.61 -3.49 -0.55
C ALA A 158 -19.85 -4.41 0.43
N GLN A 159 -20.31 -4.48 1.69
CA GLN A 159 -19.73 -5.33 2.74
C GLN A 159 -19.83 -6.82 2.38
N ASN A 160 -20.98 -7.25 1.89
CA ASN A 160 -21.21 -8.63 1.44
C ASN A 160 -20.31 -8.97 0.24
N THR A 161 -20.16 -8.04 -0.70
CA THR A 161 -19.29 -8.26 -1.88
C THR A 161 -17.83 -8.47 -1.47
N LEU A 162 -17.30 -7.61 -0.59
CA LEU A 162 -15.94 -7.78 -0.09
C LEU A 162 -15.77 -9.03 0.79
N SER A 163 -16.79 -9.40 1.57
CA SER A 163 -16.78 -10.65 2.34
C SER A 163 -16.65 -11.88 1.43
N ASN A 164 -17.42 -11.90 0.34
CA ASN A 164 -17.40 -12.98 -0.64
C ASN A 164 -16.04 -13.05 -1.35
N LEU A 165 -15.46 -11.90 -1.69
CA LEU A 165 -14.12 -11.79 -2.26
C LEU A 165 -13.07 -12.41 -1.33
N VAL A 166 -13.07 -11.99 -0.06
CA VAL A 166 -12.14 -12.51 0.96
C VAL A 166 -12.35 -14.01 1.17
N ALA A 167 -13.59 -14.48 1.21
CA ALA A 167 -13.90 -15.90 1.37
C ALA A 167 -13.36 -16.72 0.19
N ALA A 168 -13.53 -16.24 -1.04
CA ALA A 168 -13.01 -16.88 -2.25
C ALA A 168 -11.47 -16.94 -2.25
N ILE A 169 -10.80 -15.86 -1.86
CA ILE A 169 -9.33 -15.85 -1.73
C ILE A 169 -8.89 -16.86 -0.67
N LYS A 170 -9.52 -16.85 0.51
CA LYS A 170 -9.18 -17.76 1.61
C LYS A 170 -9.39 -19.23 1.25
N SER A 171 -10.37 -19.56 0.41
CA SER A 171 -10.64 -20.94 -0.01
C SER A 171 -9.67 -21.46 -1.07
N ASN A 172 -9.08 -20.57 -1.88
CA ASN A 172 -8.21 -20.94 -3.00
C ASN A 172 -6.72 -20.67 -2.75
N CYS A 173 -6.38 -19.94 -1.68
CA CYS A 173 -5.01 -19.54 -1.37
C CYS A 173 -4.74 -19.54 0.14
N SER A 174 -3.52 -19.92 0.54
CA SER A 174 -3.03 -19.85 1.92
C SER A 174 -2.42 -18.51 2.31
N ALA A 175 -2.30 -17.56 1.37
CA ALA A 175 -1.71 -16.24 1.62
C ALA A 175 -2.38 -15.49 2.77
N ASP A 176 -1.61 -14.61 3.40
CA ASP A 176 -2.14 -13.55 4.25
C ASP A 176 -2.76 -12.45 3.37
N ILE A 177 -3.91 -11.94 3.79
CA ILE A 177 -4.67 -10.92 3.06
C ILE A 177 -4.52 -9.60 3.82
N LEU A 178 -4.03 -8.59 3.13
CA LEU A 178 -3.97 -7.22 3.63
C LEU A 178 -5.03 -6.39 2.93
N ILE A 179 -5.94 -5.74 3.67
CA ILE A 179 -6.95 -4.84 3.11
C ILE A 179 -6.71 -3.43 3.61
N GLY A 180 -6.56 -2.49 2.68
CA GLY A 180 -6.59 -1.07 3.00
C GLY A 180 -7.98 -0.62 3.43
N ASN A 181 -8.09 0.04 4.57
CA ASN A 181 -9.30 0.81 4.86
C ASN A 181 -9.41 2.03 3.93
N LEU A 182 -10.59 2.65 3.87
CA LEU A 182 -10.86 3.74 2.94
C LEU A 182 -10.70 5.10 3.63
N PRO A 183 -9.98 6.07 3.03
CA PRO A 183 -9.96 7.44 3.52
C PRO A 183 -11.35 8.09 3.44
N GLY A 184 -11.47 9.26 4.05
CA GLY A 184 -12.65 10.08 3.86
C GLY A 184 -12.77 10.53 2.40
N ARG A 185 -13.92 11.13 2.06
CA ARG A 185 -14.09 11.73 0.74
C ARG A 185 -13.14 12.91 0.56
N ALA A 186 -12.52 13.01 -0.60
CA ALA A 186 -11.71 14.18 -0.95
C ALA A 186 -12.55 15.49 -0.94
N PHE A 187 -13.83 15.40 -1.36
CA PHE A 187 -14.77 16.51 -1.42
C PHE A 187 -15.91 16.36 -0.42
N THR A 188 -16.12 17.40 0.39
CA THR A 188 -17.17 17.41 1.42
C THR A 188 -18.56 17.52 0.81
N LEU A 189 -19.47 16.66 1.26
CA LEU A 189 -20.90 16.77 1.00
C LEU A 189 -21.61 17.35 2.25
N PRO A 190 -22.66 18.18 2.08
CA PRO A 190 -23.33 18.87 3.19
C PRO A 190 -24.00 17.91 4.19
N SER A 191 -24.27 16.67 3.77
CA SER A 191 -24.94 15.63 4.55
C SER A 191 -23.99 14.66 5.23
N GLY A 192 -22.68 14.91 5.27
CA GLY A 192 -21.67 13.89 5.64
C GLY A 192 -21.92 13.15 6.96
N THR A 193 -22.57 13.80 7.94
CA THR A 193 -22.87 13.24 9.27
C THR A 193 -24.33 12.88 9.49
N VAL A 194 -25.18 12.99 8.46
CA VAL A 194 -26.61 12.70 8.57
C VAL A 194 -26.81 11.22 8.91
N SER A 195 -27.72 10.94 9.85
CA SER A 195 -28.16 9.60 10.20
C SER A 195 -29.68 9.56 10.25
N LEU A 196 -30.29 8.74 9.39
CA LEU A 196 -31.73 8.54 9.25
C LEU A 196 -32.03 7.03 9.37
N ASP A 197 -33.30 6.67 9.52
CA ASP A 197 -33.78 5.30 9.78
C ASP A 197 -33.30 4.25 8.74
N LYS A 198 -32.97 4.67 7.52
CA LYS A 198 -32.48 3.78 6.44
C LYS A 198 -31.40 4.40 5.55
N MET A 199 -31.01 5.63 5.86
CA MET A 199 -30.09 6.40 5.04
C MET A 199 -29.06 7.07 5.92
N MET A 200 -27.88 7.30 5.37
CA MET A 200 -26.80 7.99 6.07
C MET A 200 -26.01 8.90 5.14
N GLY A 201 -25.31 9.86 5.72
CA GLY A 201 -24.33 10.65 5.02
C GLY A 201 -23.17 9.79 4.54
N TRP A 202 -22.53 10.22 3.45
CA TRP A 202 -21.38 9.50 2.89
C TRP A 202 -20.26 9.22 3.89
N ASN A 203 -19.84 10.24 4.67
CA ASN A 203 -18.75 10.06 5.63
C ASN A 203 -19.13 9.07 6.74
N LEU A 204 -20.41 9.06 7.15
CA LEU A 204 -20.92 8.06 8.08
C LEU A 204 -20.93 6.65 7.45
N ALA A 205 -21.25 6.52 6.17
CA ALA A 205 -21.16 5.25 5.44
C ALA A 205 -19.71 4.71 5.40
N VAL A 206 -18.74 5.55 5.02
CA VAL A 206 -17.31 5.19 5.01
C VAL A 206 -16.83 4.81 6.42
N ASN A 207 -17.21 5.58 7.44
CA ASN A 207 -16.85 5.27 8.81
C ASN A 207 -17.40 3.90 9.26
N LYS A 208 -18.69 3.62 8.97
CA LYS A 208 -19.30 2.31 9.24
C LYS A 208 -18.64 1.19 8.44
N PHE A 209 -18.26 1.43 7.19
CA PHE A 209 -17.51 0.47 6.38
C PHE A 209 -16.16 0.14 7.00
N ASN A 210 -15.37 1.15 7.39
CA ASN A 210 -14.07 0.94 8.03
C ASN A 210 -14.18 0.26 9.39
N HIS A 211 -15.21 0.59 10.18
CA HIS A 211 -15.47 -0.09 11.45
C HIS A 211 -15.81 -1.57 11.21
N TRP A 212 -16.64 -1.86 10.21
CA TRP A 212 -16.94 -3.22 9.81
C TRP A 212 -15.69 -3.98 9.30
N LEU A 213 -14.81 -3.35 8.51
CA LEU A 213 -13.52 -3.94 8.10
C LEU A 213 -12.69 -4.38 9.31
N GLY A 214 -12.61 -3.52 10.33
CA GLY A 214 -11.92 -3.86 11.59
C GLY A 214 -12.55 -5.07 12.31
N ASN A 215 -13.87 -5.22 12.24
CA ASN A 215 -14.59 -6.33 12.88
C ASN A 215 -14.42 -7.67 12.16
N ILE A 216 -14.13 -7.68 10.86
CA ILE A 216 -13.91 -8.93 10.11
C ILE A 216 -12.44 -9.38 10.10
N ALA A 217 -11.52 -8.56 10.61
CA ALA A 217 -10.11 -8.90 10.73
C ALA A 217 -9.88 -10.15 11.61
N GLY A 218 -8.83 -10.91 11.32
CA GLY A 218 -8.47 -12.11 12.10
C GLY A 218 -7.73 -13.16 11.26
N ASP A 219 -7.11 -14.13 11.93
CA ASP A 219 -6.25 -15.18 11.37
C ASP A 219 -5.35 -14.69 10.20
N ARG A 220 -5.80 -14.87 8.95
CA ARG A 220 -5.11 -14.45 7.71
C ARG A 220 -5.63 -13.17 7.06
N LEU A 221 -6.45 -12.38 7.74
CA LEU A 221 -6.97 -11.10 7.24
C LEU A 221 -6.55 -9.96 8.17
N HIS A 222 -5.78 -9.02 7.62
CA HIS A 222 -5.27 -7.87 8.34
C HIS A 222 -5.71 -6.58 7.64
N ILE A 223 -6.02 -5.56 8.45
CA ILE A 223 -6.42 -4.25 7.95
C ILE A 223 -5.22 -3.31 8.04
N ILE A 224 -4.91 -2.64 6.93
CA ILE A 224 -3.93 -1.56 6.86
C ILE A 224 -4.67 -0.24 6.96
N ASP A 225 -4.24 0.62 7.90
CA ASP A 225 -4.83 1.95 8.09
C ASP A 225 -4.27 2.97 7.07
N ILE A 226 -4.75 2.85 5.83
CA ILE A 226 -4.43 3.78 4.73
C ILE A 226 -5.13 5.13 4.96
N ALA A 227 -6.32 5.12 5.56
CA ALA A 227 -7.08 6.32 5.89
C ALA A 227 -6.27 7.25 6.81
N GLU A 228 -5.70 6.73 7.89
CA GLU A 228 -4.83 7.50 8.78
C GLU A 228 -3.55 7.95 8.08
N ALA A 229 -2.92 7.10 7.27
CA ALA A 229 -1.71 7.45 6.53
C ALA A 229 -1.93 8.61 5.53
N ILE A 230 -3.07 8.58 4.82
CA ILE A 230 -3.48 9.66 3.91
C ILE A 230 -3.77 10.93 4.70
N PHE A 231 -4.53 10.84 5.79
CA PHE A 231 -4.85 11.98 6.64
C PHE A 231 -3.59 12.64 7.24
N ALA A 232 -2.66 11.84 7.76
CA ALA A 232 -1.38 12.32 8.29
C ALA A 232 -0.50 13.00 7.23
N SER A 233 -0.66 12.59 5.96
CA SER A 233 0.01 13.22 4.82
C SER A 233 -0.68 14.50 4.32
N GLY A 234 -1.73 14.97 5.02
CA GLY A 234 -2.53 16.13 4.65
C GLY A 234 -3.62 15.85 3.61
N GLY A 235 -3.85 14.57 3.28
CA GLY A 235 -4.97 14.13 2.47
C GLY A 235 -6.28 14.07 3.27
N ARG A 236 -7.38 13.79 2.58
CA ARG A 236 -8.68 13.49 3.16
C ARG A 236 -9.14 12.11 2.71
#